data_AF-A0AAE3EH28-F1
#
_entry.id   AF-A0AAE3EH28-F1
#
_cell.length_a   1.000
_cell.length_b   1.000
_cell.length_c   1.000
_cell.angle_alpha   90.00
_cell.angle_beta   90.00
_cell.angle_gamma   90.00
#
_symmetry.space_group_name_H-M   'P 1'
#
loop_
_entity.id
_entity.type
_entity.pdbx_description
1 polymer ?
#
loop_
_entity_poly.entity_id
_entity_poly.type
_entity_poly.pdbx_seq_one_letter_code
_entity_poly.pdbx_strand_id
1 'polypeptide(L)'
;MSTTRLSVQARTESRWGILFISPWIIGFMVFTFIPMIASLFFSFTRYSGRNSPEWIGFHNFTTLFTDPKVWNSLKVTFKFALISIPLNLVAGFFLAYLLNQNVRGMKVWRTVLYLPAMLSGVVVAMLWRGLFDDRYGLVNYLLRQVGLPGPQWLLDPKYTLYCFIFLSIWGVGGGMIIYLAGLQGIQTSYYEAAELDGCNRIQQLVHITIPHMTPIIFFNLVMGIIGTFQYFAEPMILTKGGPAESTMFYNLYLYNNAFKYQSMGYASALAWVLFLLVMVLTLLVFRSSSMWVFYEGEVKGK
;
A
#
# COMPACT_ATOMS: atom_id res chain seq x y z
N MET A 1 -36.90 16.73 13.71
CA MET A 1 -35.95 15.83 14.40
C MET A 1 -36.72 14.95 15.37
N SER A 2 -37.22 13.80 14.92
CA SER A 2 -37.84 12.82 15.83
C SER A 2 -36.72 12.01 16.50
N THR A 3 -36.56 12.17 17.80
CA THR A 3 -35.76 11.25 18.60
C THR A 3 -36.53 9.94 18.73
N THR A 4 -36.34 9.03 17.76
CA THR A 4 -36.87 7.67 17.81
C THR A 4 -36.26 6.99 19.03
N ARG A 5 -37.02 6.91 20.14
CA ARG A 5 -36.59 6.18 21.33
C ARG A 5 -36.45 4.71 20.95
N LEU A 6 -35.22 4.19 20.94
CA LEU A 6 -34.93 2.77 20.73
C LEU A 6 -35.82 1.91 21.64
N SER A 7 -36.46 0.89 21.07
CA SER A 7 -37.26 -0.09 21.82
C SER A 7 -36.41 -0.80 22.89
N VAL A 8 -37.06 -1.35 23.92
CA VAL A 8 -36.35 -2.06 25.01
C VAL A 8 -35.49 -3.21 24.49
N GLN A 9 -35.96 -3.91 23.44
CA GLN A 9 -35.19 -4.93 22.72
C GLN A 9 -33.97 -4.34 22.01
N ALA A 10 -34.13 -3.27 21.22
CA ALA A 10 -33.02 -2.63 20.51
C ALA A 10 -31.94 -2.08 21.47
N ARG A 11 -32.31 -1.62 22.67
CA ARG A 11 -31.36 -1.22 23.72
C ARG A 11 -30.60 -2.41 24.29
N THR A 12 -31.28 -3.54 24.48
CA THR A 12 -30.66 -4.77 25.00
C THR A 12 -29.69 -5.35 23.97
N GLU A 13 -30.11 -5.43 22.71
CA GLU A 13 -29.26 -5.85 21.58
C GLU A 13 -28.04 -4.95 21.42
N SER A 14 -28.21 -3.62 21.51
CA SER A 14 -27.08 -2.68 21.47
C SER A 14 -26.08 -2.90 22.61
N ARG A 15 -26.56 -3.21 23.83
CA ARG A 15 -25.68 -3.51 24.98
C ARG A 15 -24.90 -4.80 24.77
N TRP A 16 -25.53 -5.86 24.27
CA TRP A 16 -24.84 -7.11 23.93
C TRP A 16 -23.85 -6.91 22.79
N GLY A 17 -24.21 -6.14 21.76
CA GLY A 17 -23.30 -5.77 20.67
C GLY A 17 -22.06 -5.03 21.17
N ILE A 18 -22.23 -4.04 22.05
CA ILE A 18 -21.10 -3.33 22.67
C ILE A 18 -20.27 -4.29 23.53
N LEU A 19 -20.89 -5.18 24.30
CA LEU A 19 -20.17 -6.13 25.14
C LEU A 19 -19.30 -7.07 24.29
N PHE A 20 -19.81 -7.60 23.17
CA PHE A 20 -19.05 -8.46 22.27
C PHE A 20 -17.91 -7.74 21.55
N ILE A 21 -18.09 -6.45 21.23
CA ILE A 21 -17.05 -5.64 20.57
C ILE A 21 -16.07 -5.03 21.60
N SER A 22 -16.41 -5.04 22.89
CA SER A 22 -15.61 -4.40 23.94
C SER A 22 -14.16 -4.90 24.03
N PRO A 23 -13.82 -6.20 23.87
CA PRO A 23 -12.42 -6.62 23.89
C PRO A 23 -11.60 -5.98 22.76
N TRP A 24 -12.19 -5.83 21.57
CA TRP A 24 -11.55 -5.14 20.45
C TRP A 24 -11.39 -3.64 20.71
N ILE A 25 -12.42 -2.97 21.25
CA ILE A 25 -12.36 -1.54 21.58
C ILE A 25 -11.28 -1.29 22.64
N ILE A 26 -11.24 -2.09 23.69
CA ILE A 26 -10.23 -1.97 24.75
C ILE A 26 -8.83 -2.16 24.16
N GLY A 27 -8.64 -3.20 23.34
CA GLY A 27 -7.38 -3.43 22.65
C GLY A 27 -6.96 -2.25 21.76
N PHE A 28 -7.88 -1.73 20.94
CA PHE A 28 -7.63 -0.56 20.11
C PHE A 28 -7.26 0.67 20.94
N MET A 29 -8.00 0.96 22.02
CA MET A 29 -7.75 2.11 22.86
C MET A 29 -6.36 2.03 23.53
N VAL A 30 -6.05 0.88 24.13
CA VAL A 30 -4.80 0.69 24.91
C VAL A 30 -3.58 0.57 24.00
N PHE A 31 -3.66 -0.20 22.92
CA PHE A 31 -2.49 -0.55 22.11
C PHE A 31 -2.33 0.31 20.85
N THR A 32 -3.35 1.06 20.43
CA THR A 32 -3.28 1.90 19.22
C THR A 32 -3.53 3.37 19.55
N PHE A 33 -4.70 3.70 20.10
CA PHE A 33 -5.13 5.09 20.25
C PHE A 33 -4.29 5.84 21.29
N ILE A 34 -4.12 5.28 22.49
CA ILE A 34 -3.33 5.92 23.56
C ILE A 34 -1.86 6.14 23.13
N PRO A 35 -1.12 5.13 22.62
CA PRO A 35 0.25 5.35 22.13
C PRO A 35 0.33 6.36 20.98
N MET A 36 -0.66 6.40 20.09
CA MET A 36 -0.72 7.39 19.02
C MET A 36 -0.83 8.81 19.59
N ILE A 37 -1.74 9.05 20.54
CA ILE A 37 -1.86 10.37 21.20
C ILE A 37 -0.59 10.71 22.00
N ALA A 38 0.02 9.73 22.68
CA ALA A 38 1.30 9.94 23.35
C ALA A 38 2.41 10.34 22.38
N SER A 39 2.46 9.73 21.18
CA SER A 39 3.40 10.13 20.13
C SER A 39 3.18 11.57 19.65
N LEU A 40 1.92 12.04 19.62
CA LEU A 40 1.63 13.44 19.29
C LEU A 40 2.23 14.37 20.33
N PHE A 41 2.06 14.07 21.61
CA PHE A 41 2.72 14.81 22.68
C PHE A 41 4.25 14.80 22.51
N PHE A 42 4.85 13.61 22.26
CA PHE A 42 6.29 13.50 22.06
C PHE A 42 6.80 14.31 20.86
N SER A 43 5.99 14.48 19.82
CA SER A 43 6.35 15.30 18.65
C SER A 43 6.67 16.76 18.98
N PHE A 44 6.17 17.29 20.10
CA PHE A 44 6.44 18.65 20.60
C PHE A 44 7.58 18.72 21.63
N THR A 45 8.25 17.59 21.87
CA THR A 45 9.28 17.46 22.89
C THR A 45 10.62 17.03 22.30
N ARG A 46 11.71 17.40 22.98
CA ARG A 46 13.01 16.76 22.82
C ARG A 46 12.99 15.50 23.68
N TYR A 47 12.71 14.37 23.04
CA TYR A 47 12.61 13.08 23.71
C TYR A 47 13.49 12.05 23.00
N SER A 48 14.34 11.38 23.77
CA SER A 48 15.28 10.36 23.25
C SER A 48 14.81 8.92 23.44
N GLY A 49 13.62 8.72 24.04
CA GLY A 49 13.15 7.39 24.45
C GLY A 49 13.60 6.98 25.86
N ARG A 50 14.69 7.57 26.37
CA ARG A 50 15.27 7.24 27.69
C ARG A 50 15.24 8.39 28.69
N ASN A 51 15.47 9.61 28.22
CA ASN A 51 15.48 10.79 29.07
C ASN A 51 14.06 11.34 29.27
N SER A 52 13.85 12.12 30.32
CA SER A 52 12.59 12.85 30.51
C SER A 52 12.32 13.76 29.29
N PRO A 53 11.09 13.79 28.76
CA PRO A 53 10.75 14.62 27.61
C PRO A 53 10.77 16.10 27.98
N GLU A 54 11.56 16.90 27.25
CA GLU A 54 11.63 18.36 27.41
C GLU A 54 10.74 19.05 26.38
N TRP A 55 9.85 19.94 26.80
CA TRP A 55 8.98 20.66 25.86
C TRP A 55 9.77 21.67 25.01
N ILE A 56 9.68 21.54 23.69
CA ILE A 56 10.35 22.42 22.72
C ILE A 56 9.38 23.07 21.72
N GLY A 57 8.07 22.91 21.92
CA GLY A 57 7.04 23.44 21.03
C GLY A 57 7.15 22.86 19.61
N PHE A 58 7.07 23.71 18.59
CA PHE A 58 7.05 23.30 17.17
C PHE A 58 8.43 23.04 16.55
N HIS A 59 9.51 23.06 17.34
CA HIS A 59 10.87 22.99 16.80
C HIS A 59 11.13 21.74 15.92
N ASN A 60 10.59 20.57 16.30
CA ASN A 60 10.72 19.37 15.47
C ASN A 60 10.08 19.54 14.09
N PHE A 61 8.92 20.22 14.01
CA PHE A 61 8.24 20.48 12.75
C PHE A 61 8.99 21.49 11.89
N THR A 62 9.52 22.57 12.47
CA THR A 62 10.33 23.54 11.72
C THR A 62 11.58 22.89 11.14
N THR A 63 12.27 22.06 11.93
CA THR A 63 13.45 21.32 11.49
C THR A 63 13.10 20.36 10.35
N LEU A 64 11.99 19.63 10.48
CA LEU A 64 11.49 18.70 9.46
C LEU A 64 11.29 19.37 8.11
N PHE A 65 10.64 20.54 8.07
CA PHE A 65 10.39 21.26 6.81
C PHE A 65 11.66 21.81 6.16
N THR A 66 12.71 22.04 6.93
CA THR A 66 14.02 22.51 6.42
C THR A 66 15.02 21.39 6.15
N ASP A 67 14.72 20.15 6.55
CA ASP A 67 15.64 19.01 6.46
C ASP A 67 15.68 18.44 5.02
N PRO A 68 16.80 18.56 4.29
CA PRO A 68 16.92 18.05 2.93
C PRO A 68 16.70 16.53 2.84
N LYS A 69 17.00 15.78 3.91
CA LYS A 69 16.83 14.31 3.94
C LYS A 69 15.36 13.91 4.00
N VAL A 70 14.54 14.70 4.68
CA VAL A 70 13.08 14.53 4.68
C VAL A 70 12.55 14.66 3.26
N TRP A 71 12.90 15.75 2.57
CA TRP A 71 12.48 15.99 1.19
C TRP A 71 13.00 14.94 0.21
N ASN A 72 14.25 14.51 0.36
CA ASN A 72 14.80 13.41 -0.44
C ASN A 72 14.00 12.12 -0.21
N SER A 73 13.72 11.77 1.06
CA SER A 73 12.99 10.55 1.38
C SER A 73 11.53 10.56 0.91
N LEU A 74 10.86 11.72 0.98
CA LEU A 74 9.56 11.94 0.37
C LEU A 74 9.64 11.75 -1.14
N LYS A 75 10.62 12.36 -1.81
CA LYS A 75 10.80 12.24 -3.26
C LYS A 75 11.00 10.80 -3.70
N VAL A 76 11.82 10.02 -2.99
CA VAL A 76 12.01 8.59 -3.25
C VAL A 76 10.69 7.82 -3.09
N THR A 77 9.97 8.07 -1.98
CA THR A 77 8.69 7.42 -1.68
C THR A 77 7.61 7.75 -2.71
N PHE A 78 7.47 9.03 -3.08
CA PHE A 78 6.53 9.48 -4.11
C PHE A 78 6.88 8.93 -5.49
N LYS A 79 8.17 8.96 -5.88
CA LYS A 79 8.61 8.41 -7.16
C LYS A 79 8.32 6.92 -7.23
N PHE A 80 8.58 6.19 -6.14
CA PHE A 80 8.21 4.78 -6.04
C PHE A 80 6.70 4.60 -6.18
N ALA A 81 5.90 5.29 -5.37
CA ALA A 81 4.44 5.17 -5.38
C ALA A 81 3.82 5.47 -6.76
N LEU A 82 4.28 6.53 -7.43
CA LEU A 82 3.78 6.94 -8.74
C LEU A 82 4.04 5.89 -9.83
N ILE A 83 5.09 5.08 -9.69
CA ILE A 83 5.45 4.03 -10.65
C ILE A 83 4.85 2.68 -10.22
N SER A 84 5.03 2.28 -8.97
CA SER A 84 4.65 0.95 -8.49
C SER A 84 3.13 0.79 -8.40
N ILE A 85 2.39 1.81 -7.97
CA ILE A 85 0.93 1.69 -7.81
C ILE A 85 0.24 1.41 -9.16
N PRO A 86 0.42 2.21 -10.23
CA PRO A 86 -0.22 1.92 -11.51
C PRO A 86 0.22 0.57 -12.08
N LEU A 87 1.50 0.21 -11.95
CA LEU A 87 1.99 -1.09 -12.42
C LEU A 87 1.34 -2.25 -11.66
N ASN A 88 1.18 -2.15 -10.34
CA ASN A 88 0.51 -3.17 -9.54
C ASN A 88 -0.99 -3.26 -9.85
N LEU A 89 -1.66 -2.13 -10.05
CA LEU A 89 -3.09 -2.12 -10.43
C LEU A 89 -3.30 -2.81 -11.78
N VAL A 90 -2.50 -2.44 -12.78
CA VAL A 90 -2.59 -3.01 -14.14
C VAL A 90 -2.18 -4.48 -14.13
N ALA A 91 -1.05 -4.83 -13.54
CA ALA A 91 -0.57 -6.21 -13.49
C ALA A 91 -1.54 -7.11 -12.71
N GLY A 92 -2.06 -6.64 -11.57
CA GLY A 92 -2.99 -7.40 -10.75
C GLY A 92 -4.33 -7.62 -11.44
N PHE A 93 -4.88 -6.57 -12.06
CA PHE A 93 -6.10 -6.68 -12.84
C PHE A 93 -5.92 -7.59 -14.05
N PHE A 94 -4.81 -7.44 -14.78
CA PHE A 94 -4.50 -8.26 -15.95
C PHE A 94 -4.37 -9.74 -15.60
N LEU A 95 -3.61 -10.07 -14.56
CA LEU A 95 -3.51 -11.45 -14.08
C LEU A 95 -4.87 -11.98 -13.62
N ALA A 96 -5.64 -11.20 -12.86
CA ALA A 96 -6.98 -11.60 -12.44
C ALA A 96 -7.90 -11.87 -13.64
N TYR A 97 -7.85 -11.02 -14.67
CA TYR A 97 -8.62 -11.18 -15.89
C TYR A 97 -8.25 -12.45 -16.67
N LEU A 98 -6.95 -12.78 -16.78
CA LEU A 98 -6.50 -14.04 -17.36
C LEU A 98 -6.97 -15.26 -16.56
N LEU A 99 -6.91 -15.19 -15.23
CA LEU A 99 -7.36 -16.23 -14.32
C LEU A 99 -8.88 -16.31 -14.17
N ASN A 100 -9.62 -15.33 -14.69
CA ASN A 100 -11.08 -15.38 -14.73
C ASN A 100 -11.59 -16.21 -15.91
N GLN A 101 -10.72 -16.57 -16.85
CA GLN A 101 -11.08 -17.46 -17.94
C GLN A 101 -11.11 -18.93 -17.48
N ASN A 102 -11.77 -19.80 -18.25
CA ASN A 102 -11.82 -21.25 -17.99
C ASN A 102 -10.47 -21.92 -18.30
N VAL A 103 -9.41 -21.57 -17.57
CA VAL A 103 -8.06 -22.11 -17.74
C VAL A 103 -7.90 -23.42 -16.97
N ARG A 104 -7.31 -24.45 -17.59
CA ARG A 104 -6.99 -25.72 -16.93
C ARG A 104 -5.97 -25.49 -15.80
N GLY A 105 -6.14 -26.18 -14.68
CA GLY A 105 -5.22 -26.07 -13.53
C GLY A 105 -5.38 -24.80 -12.70
N MET A 106 -6.55 -24.18 -12.72
CA MET A 106 -6.83 -22.88 -12.09
C MET A 106 -6.34 -22.76 -10.63
N LYS A 107 -6.54 -23.81 -9.83
CA LYS A 107 -6.10 -23.83 -8.42
C LYS A 107 -4.59 -23.65 -8.29
N VAL A 108 -3.81 -24.29 -9.16
CA VAL A 108 -2.34 -24.20 -9.15
C VAL A 108 -1.88 -22.79 -9.52
N TRP A 109 -2.45 -22.21 -10.58
CA TRP A 109 -2.10 -20.85 -11.00
C TRP A 109 -2.42 -19.81 -9.93
N ARG A 110 -3.59 -19.90 -9.28
CA ARG A 110 -3.95 -19.03 -8.16
C ARG A 110 -2.94 -19.16 -7.01
N THR A 111 -2.56 -20.37 -6.65
CA THR A 111 -1.57 -20.61 -5.58
C THR A 111 -0.21 -20.02 -5.93
N VAL A 112 0.33 -20.31 -7.12
CA VAL A 112 1.66 -19.85 -7.54
C VAL A 112 1.74 -18.32 -7.60
N LEU A 113 0.71 -17.66 -8.14
CA LEU A 113 0.68 -16.20 -8.26
C LEU A 113 0.39 -15.49 -6.94
N TYR A 114 -0.30 -16.13 -6.00
CA TYR A 114 -0.54 -15.59 -4.66
C TYR A 114 0.60 -15.84 -3.67
N LEU A 115 1.37 -16.91 -3.86
CA LEU A 115 2.45 -17.32 -2.96
C LEU A 115 3.42 -16.18 -2.60
N PRO A 116 3.89 -15.33 -3.54
CA PRO A 116 4.77 -14.21 -3.20
C PRO A 116 4.17 -13.23 -2.19
N ALA A 117 2.87 -12.97 -2.26
CA ALA A 117 2.18 -12.06 -1.34
C ALA A 117 2.01 -12.63 0.07
N MET A 118 2.14 -13.95 0.23
CA MET A 118 2.10 -14.62 1.53
C MET A 118 3.46 -14.66 2.24
N LEU A 119 4.54 -14.47 1.51
CA LEU A 119 5.89 -14.47 2.08
C LEU A 119 6.12 -13.19 2.89
N SER A 120 6.87 -13.30 3.99
CA SER A 120 7.25 -12.11 4.76
C SER A 120 8.17 -11.21 3.94
N GLY A 121 8.03 -9.89 4.08
CA GLY A 121 8.89 -8.93 3.37
C GLY A 121 10.38 -9.17 3.60
N VAL A 122 10.76 -9.73 4.75
CA VAL A 122 12.14 -10.14 5.06
C VAL A 122 12.63 -11.26 4.14
N VAL A 123 11.84 -12.34 4.01
CA VAL A 123 12.18 -13.47 3.14
C VAL A 123 12.25 -13.03 1.69
N VAL A 124 11.26 -12.23 1.25
CA VAL A 124 11.23 -11.65 -0.09
C VAL A 124 12.50 -10.83 -0.35
N ALA A 125 12.86 -9.92 0.56
CA ALA A 125 14.07 -9.11 0.44
C ALA A 125 15.35 -9.96 0.35
N MET A 126 15.47 -11.03 1.15
CA MET A 126 16.65 -11.91 1.10
C MET A 126 16.75 -12.69 -0.21
N LEU A 127 15.62 -13.19 -0.75
CA LEU A 127 15.59 -13.86 -2.05
C LEU A 127 16.01 -12.92 -3.18
N TRP A 128 15.40 -11.73 -3.22
CA TRP A 128 15.70 -10.73 -4.25
C TRP A 128 17.12 -10.18 -4.16
N ARG A 129 17.70 -10.13 -2.96
CA ARG A 129 19.12 -9.78 -2.79
C ARG A 129 20.04 -10.72 -3.57
N GLY A 130 19.76 -12.02 -3.54
CA GLY A 130 20.52 -13.02 -4.31
C GLY A 130 20.28 -12.91 -5.82
N LEU A 131 19.04 -12.65 -6.24
CA LEU A 131 18.71 -12.50 -7.66
C LEU A 131 19.37 -11.27 -8.30
N PHE A 132 19.47 -10.18 -7.56
CA PHE A 132 20.07 -8.91 -7.98
C PHE A 132 21.57 -8.80 -7.64
N ASP A 133 22.21 -9.88 -7.20
CA ASP A 133 23.66 -9.86 -6.96
C ASP A 133 24.42 -9.54 -8.26
N ASP A 134 25.40 -8.65 -8.16
CA ASP A 134 26.13 -8.15 -9.33
C ASP A 134 26.97 -9.24 -10.02
N ARG A 135 27.52 -10.17 -9.22
CA ARG A 135 28.48 -11.18 -9.68
C ARG A 135 27.79 -12.47 -10.11
N TYR A 136 26.88 -12.97 -9.28
CA TYR A 136 26.27 -14.30 -9.45
C TYR A 136 24.73 -14.25 -9.56
N GLY A 137 24.15 -13.06 -9.62
CA GLY A 137 22.69 -12.89 -9.66
C GLY A 137 22.08 -13.42 -10.96
N LEU A 138 20.95 -14.13 -10.84
CA LEU A 138 20.22 -14.69 -11.97
C LEU A 138 19.80 -13.60 -12.98
N VAL A 139 19.45 -12.41 -12.51
CA VAL A 139 19.03 -11.30 -13.39
C VAL A 139 20.18 -10.87 -14.30
N ASN A 140 21.37 -10.66 -13.73
CA ASN A 140 22.56 -10.29 -14.50
C ASN A 140 23.03 -11.43 -15.40
N TYR A 141 22.91 -12.69 -14.96
CA TYR A 141 23.19 -13.85 -15.80
C TYR A 141 22.31 -13.84 -17.06
N LEU A 142 20.99 -13.67 -16.91
CA LEU A 142 20.06 -13.63 -18.05
C LEU A 142 20.31 -12.44 -18.98
N LEU A 143 20.64 -11.26 -18.45
CA LEU A 143 21.00 -10.10 -19.26
C LEU A 143 22.25 -10.34 -20.11
N ARG A 144 23.28 -10.99 -19.54
CA ARG A 144 24.50 -11.34 -20.27
C ARG A 144 24.24 -12.34 -21.40
N GLN A 145 23.29 -13.27 -21.23
CA GLN A 145 22.91 -14.22 -22.29
C GLN A 145 22.32 -13.54 -23.52
N VAL A 146 21.64 -12.40 -23.34
CA VAL A 146 21.11 -11.59 -24.45
C VAL A 146 22.06 -10.46 -24.88
N GLY A 147 23.31 -10.49 -24.42
CA GLY A 147 24.37 -9.54 -24.81
C GLY A 147 24.33 -8.18 -24.12
N LEU A 148 23.52 -8.02 -23.06
CA LEU A 148 23.42 -6.75 -22.31
C LEU A 148 24.33 -6.77 -21.07
N PRO A 149 25.07 -5.69 -20.77
CA PRO A 149 25.79 -5.58 -19.51
C PRO A 149 24.80 -5.50 -18.35
N GLY A 150 24.97 -6.37 -17.37
CA GLY A 150 24.16 -6.36 -16.14
C GLY A 150 24.49 -5.16 -15.28
N PRO A 151 23.52 -4.31 -14.88
CA PRO A 151 23.79 -3.17 -14.01
C PRO A 151 24.06 -3.61 -12.57
N GLN A 152 24.66 -2.72 -11.80
CA GLN A 152 24.83 -2.90 -10.35
C GLN A 152 23.53 -2.55 -9.62
N TRP A 153 22.54 -3.41 -9.76
CA TRP A 153 21.16 -3.24 -9.29
C TRP A 153 21.02 -2.60 -7.91
N LEU A 154 21.80 -3.06 -6.92
CA LEU A 154 21.71 -2.59 -5.53
C LEU A 154 22.76 -1.52 -5.15
N LEU A 155 23.75 -1.25 -6.01
CA LEU A 155 24.90 -0.37 -5.71
C LEU A 155 24.94 0.90 -6.54
N ASP A 156 24.20 0.96 -7.65
CA ASP A 156 24.07 2.16 -8.47
C ASP A 156 22.74 2.88 -8.17
N PRO A 157 22.78 4.16 -7.70
CA PRO A 157 21.59 4.98 -7.44
C PRO A 157 20.58 5.05 -8.58
N LYS A 158 21.02 4.85 -9.82
CA LYS A 158 20.16 4.86 -11.00
C LYS A 158 19.26 3.62 -11.07
N TYR A 159 19.73 2.47 -10.58
CA TYR A 159 19.05 1.18 -10.74
C TYR A 159 18.37 0.67 -9.46
N THR A 160 18.81 1.14 -8.29
CA THR A 160 18.33 0.68 -6.97
C THR A 160 16.82 0.73 -6.82
N LEU A 161 16.18 1.83 -7.25
CA LEU A 161 14.71 1.97 -7.15
C LEU A 161 13.95 0.94 -8.02
N TYR A 162 14.50 0.55 -9.17
CA TYR A 162 13.86 -0.44 -10.05
C TYR A 162 13.83 -1.82 -9.42
N CYS A 163 14.80 -2.17 -8.56
CA CYS A 163 14.79 -3.42 -7.81
C CYS A 163 13.53 -3.54 -6.94
N PHE A 164 13.17 -2.44 -6.25
CA PHE A 164 11.97 -2.38 -5.42
C PHE A 164 10.68 -2.39 -6.25
N ILE A 165 10.70 -1.80 -7.44
CA ILE A 165 9.55 -1.84 -8.36
C ILE A 165 9.30 -3.29 -8.82
N PHE A 166 10.33 -4.02 -9.24
CA PHE A 166 10.20 -5.43 -9.63
C PHE A 166 9.74 -6.31 -8.48
N LEU A 167 10.29 -6.11 -7.28
CA LEU A 167 9.86 -6.80 -6.07
C LEU A 167 8.39 -6.51 -5.76
N SER A 168 7.95 -5.25 -5.89
CA SER A 168 6.57 -4.85 -5.66
C SER A 168 5.60 -5.52 -6.63
N ILE A 169 5.93 -5.58 -7.93
CA ILE A 169 5.11 -6.24 -8.95
C ILE A 169 5.02 -7.74 -8.68
N TRP A 170 6.09 -8.37 -8.19
CA TRP A 170 6.06 -9.78 -7.84
C TRP A 170 5.08 -10.11 -6.70
N GLY A 171 4.83 -9.15 -5.80
CA GLY A 171 3.85 -9.24 -4.72
C GLY A 171 2.39 -8.96 -5.12
N VAL A 172 2.09 -8.74 -6.40
CA VAL A 172 0.76 -8.32 -6.89
C VAL A 172 -0.36 -9.35 -6.64
N GLY A 173 0.01 -10.60 -6.34
CA GLY A 173 -0.93 -11.71 -6.10
C GLY A 173 -2.04 -11.41 -5.09
N GLY A 174 -1.76 -10.60 -4.06
CA GLY A 174 -2.77 -10.18 -3.08
C GLY A 174 -3.92 -9.38 -3.70
N GLY A 175 -3.60 -8.29 -4.41
CA GLY A 175 -4.59 -7.46 -5.10
C GLY A 175 -5.27 -8.20 -6.27
N MET A 176 -4.53 -9.09 -6.93
CA MET A 176 -5.07 -9.97 -7.98
C MET A 176 -6.22 -10.85 -7.48
N ILE A 177 -6.12 -11.45 -6.27
CA ILE A 177 -7.23 -12.27 -5.73
C ILE A 177 -8.48 -11.43 -5.49
N ILE A 178 -8.32 -10.20 -5.01
CA ILE A 178 -9.44 -9.29 -4.77
C ILE A 178 -10.11 -8.93 -6.11
N TYR A 179 -9.32 -8.61 -7.14
CA TYR A 179 -9.86 -8.40 -8.49
C TYR A 179 -10.56 -9.64 -9.03
N LEU A 180 -10.00 -10.83 -8.82
CA LEU A 180 -10.58 -12.07 -9.30
C LEU A 180 -11.94 -12.35 -8.65
N ALA A 181 -12.06 -12.13 -7.34
CA ALA A 181 -13.34 -12.24 -6.63
C ALA A 181 -14.38 -11.26 -7.19
N GLY A 182 -13.97 -10.02 -7.50
CA GLY A 182 -14.82 -9.03 -8.15
C GLY A 182 -15.29 -9.43 -9.55
N LEU A 183 -14.36 -9.89 -10.39
CA LEU A 183 -14.65 -10.34 -11.75
C LEU A 183 -15.64 -11.50 -11.78
N GLN A 184 -15.54 -12.42 -10.80
CA GLN A 184 -16.46 -13.53 -10.62
C GLN A 184 -17.84 -13.11 -10.11
N GLY A 185 -17.97 -11.91 -9.54
CA GLY A 185 -19.24 -11.35 -9.09
C GLY A 185 -20.07 -10.67 -10.18
N ILE A 186 -19.47 -10.37 -11.35
CA ILE A 186 -20.18 -9.72 -12.46
C ILE A 186 -21.18 -10.73 -13.07
N GLN A 187 -22.45 -10.34 -13.16
CA GLN A 187 -23.49 -11.20 -13.72
C GLN A 187 -23.20 -11.58 -15.18
N THR A 188 -23.37 -12.86 -15.52
CA THR A 188 -23.10 -13.37 -16.87
C THR A 188 -24.04 -12.78 -17.91
N SER A 189 -25.26 -12.41 -17.51
CA SER A 189 -26.29 -11.78 -18.35
C SER A 189 -25.79 -10.51 -19.06
N TYR A 190 -24.91 -9.72 -18.45
CA TYR A 190 -24.33 -8.55 -19.09
C TYR A 190 -23.46 -8.91 -20.30
N TYR A 191 -22.70 -10.00 -20.20
CA TYR A 191 -21.84 -10.46 -21.28
C TYR A 191 -22.65 -11.12 -22.40
N GLU A 192 -23.68 -11.90 -22.05
CA GLU A 192 -24.60 -12.53 -23.00
C GLU A 192 -25.37 -11.47 -23.82
N ALA A 193 -25.92 -10.45 -23.16
CA ALA A 193 -26.60 -9.34 -23.83
C ALA A 193 -25.65 -8.60 -24.80
N ALA A 194 -24.42 -8.33 -24.37
CA ALA A 194 -23.43 -7.67 -25.22
C ALA A 194 -23.01 -8.51 -26.42
N GLU A 195 -22.95 -9.83 -26.28
CA GLU A 195 -22.67 -10.74 -27.40
C GLU A 195 -23.83 -10.77 -28.40
N LEU A 196 -25.08 -10.73 -27.94
CA LEU A 196 -26.27 -10.57 -28.80
C LEU A 196 -26.25 -9.24 -29.57
N ASP A 197 -25.76 -8.17 -28.95
CA ASP A 197 -25.59 -6.85 -29.56
C ASP A 197 -24.34 -6.75 -30.47
N GLY A 198 -23.59 -7.85 -30.65
CA GLY A 198 -22.41 -7.91 -31.51
C GLY A 198 -21.15 -7.26 -30.93
N CYS A 199 -21.09 -7.02 -29.62
CA CYS A 199 -19.91 -6.47 -28.96
C CYS A 199 -18.74 -7.47 -28.95
N ASN A 200 -17.55 -7.02 -29.34
CA ASN A 200 -16.33 -7.81 -29.25
C ASN A 200 -15.76 -7.82 -27.81
N ARG A 201 -14.78 -8.70 -27.55
CA ARG A 201 -14.16 -8.88 -26.22
C ARG A 201 -13.52 -7.61 -25.64
N ILE A 202 -12.95 -6.75 -26.49
CA ILE A 202 -12.34 -5.49 -26.05
C ILE A 202 -13.44 -4.51 -25.63
N GLN A 203 -14.53 -4.45 -26.39
CA GLN A 203 -15.70 -3.64 -26.04
C GLN A 203 -16.32 -4.13 -24.72
N GLN A 204 -16.47 -5.44 -24.53
CA GLN A 204 -16.92 -6.02 -23.26
C GLN A 204 -15.97 -5.66 -22.10
N LEU A 205 -14.65 -5.76 -22.29
CA LEU A 205 -13.65 -5.39 -21.27
C LEU A 205 -13.78 -3.91 -20.86
N VAL A 206 -13.86 -3.00 -21.84
CA VAL A 206 -13.85 -1.56 -21.59
C VAL A 206 -15.20 -1.03 -21.10
N HIS A 207 -16.32 -1.56 -21.60
CA HIS A 207 -17.65 -1.02 -21.31
C HIS A 207 -18.42 -1.80 -20.24
N ILE A 208 -18.03 -3.04 -19.94
CA ILE A 208 -18.68 -3.87 -18.93
C ILE A 208 -17.70 -4.14 -17.80
N THR A 209 -16.60 -4.86 -18.09
CA THR A 209 -15.72 -5.36 -17.04
C THR A 209 -15.05 -4.25 -16.24
N ILE A 210 -14.36 -3.30 -16.90
CA ILE A 210 -13.64 -2.22 -16.19
C ILE A 210 -14.60 -1.35 -15.36
N PRO A 211 -15.75 -0.87 -15.89
CA PRO A 211 -16.71 -0.08 -15.12
C PRO A 211 -17.20 -0.78 -13.85
N HIS A 212 -17.59 -2.05 -13.92
CA HIS A 212 -18.04 -2.82 -12.76
C HIS A 212 -16.91 -3.08 -11.76
N MET A 213 -15.66 -3.08 -12.21
CA MET A 213 -14.48 -3.28 -11.38
C MET A 213 -13.96 -1.99 -10.72
N THR A 214 -14.50 -0.82 -11.08
CA THR A 214 -14.03 0.47 -10.54
C THR A 214 -14.05 0.57 -9.00
N PRO A 215 -15.01 0.00 -8.24
CA PRO A 215 -14.94 0.02 -6.77
C PRO A 215 -13.75 -0.75 -6.21
N ILE A 216 -13.37 -1.84 -6.87
CA ILE A 216 -12.26 -2.71 -6.46
C ILE A 216 -10.92 -2.10 -6.92
N ILE A 217 -10.89 -1.45 -8.08
CA ILE A 217 -9.73 -0.65 -8.52
C ILE A 217 -9.48 0.48 -7.53
N PHE A 218 -10.54 1.17 -7.11
CA PHE A 218 -10.48 2.21 -6.09
C PHE A 218 -9.95 1.67 -4.75
N PHE A 219 -10.48 0.55 -4.27
CA PHE A 219 -9.99 -0.08 -3.04
C PHE A 219 -8.49 -0.42 -3.13
N ASN A 220 -8.06 -1.07 -4.21
CA ASN A 220 -6.65 -1.40 -4.41
C ASN A 220 -5.76 -0.17 -4.58
N LEU A 221 -6.27 0.92 -5.18
CA LEU A 221 -5.55 2.20 -5.28
C LEU A 221 -5.30 2.80 -3.89
N VAL A 222 -6.34 2.87 -3.06
CA VAL A 222 -6.23 3.38 -1.68
C VAL A 222 -5.26 2.53 -0.87
N MET A 223 -5.39 1.20 -0.94
CA MET A 223 -4.48 0.28 -0.25
C MET A 223 -3.03 0.39 -0.77
N GLY A 224 -2.85 0.59 -2.08
CA GLY A 224 -1.54 0.83 -2.68
C GLY A 224 -0.89 2.13 -2.20
N ILE A 225 -1.67 3.22 -2.07
CA ILE A 225 -1.17 4.47 -1.49
C ILE A 225 -0.72 4.23 -0.05
N ILE A 226 -1.58 3.67 0.81
CA ILE A 226 -1.23 3.43 2.21
C ILE A 226 0.03 2.54 2.31
N GLY A 227 0.08 1.45 1.54
CA GLY A 227 1.19 0.50 1.57
C GLY A 227 2.52 1.08 1.11
N THR A 228 2.54 1.90 0.05
CA THR A 228 3.79 2.50 -0.46
C THR A 228 4.39 3.53 0.49
N PHE A 229 3.56 4.29 1.21
CA PHE A 229 4.04 5.23 2.23
C PHE A 229 4.46 4.55 3.54
N GLN A 230 4.01 3.32 3.78
CA GLN A 230 4.45 2.47 4.89
C GLN A 230 5.65 1.56 4.54
N TYR A 231 6.16 1.63 3.31
CA TYR A 231 7.20 0.74 2.81
C TYR A 231 8.52 0.86 3.59
N PHE A 232 8.99 -0.25 4.18
CA PHE A 232 10.08 -0.22 5.18
C PHE A 232 10.97 -1.47 5.20
N ALA A 233 10.39 -2.67 5.31
CA ALA A 233 11.15 -3.88 5.60
C ALA A 233 12.18 -4.18 4.51
N GLU A 234 11.76 -4.13 3.26
CA GLU A 234 12.56 -4.39 2.08
C GLU A 234 13.72 -3.38 1.95
N PRO A 235 13.49 -2.04 1.97
CA PRO A 235 14.58 -1.09 1.86
C PRO A 235 15.54 -1.14 3.06
N MET A 236 15.05 -1.45 4.27
CA MET A 236 15.90 -1.68 5.43
C MET A 236 16.85 -2.87 5.22
N ILE A 237 16.38 -3.96 4.62
CA ILE A 237 17.15 -5.20 4.48
C ILE A 237 18.06 -5.17 3.25
N LEU A 238 17.54 -4.73 2.11
CA LEU A 238 18.25 -4.77 0.83
C LEU A 238 19.36 -3.73 0.75
N THR A 239 19.10 -2.52 1.23
CA THR A 239 19.96 -1.36 0.92
C THR A 239 20.27 -0.45 2.10
N LYS A 240 19.48 -0.50 3.18
CA LYS A 240 19.58 0.42 4.33
C LYS A 240 19.54 1.90 3.92
N GLY A 241 18.81 2.23 2.85
CA GLY A 241 18.71 3.58 2.27
C GLY A 241 19.48 3.75 0.96
N GLY A 242 20.33 2.78 0.61
CA GLY A 242 20.99 2.69 -0.70
C GLY A 242 22.10 3.71 -0.92
N PRO A 243 22.84 3.53 -2.03
CA PRO A 243 23.89 4.45 -2.43
C PRO A 243 23.30 5.84 -2.65
N ALA A 244 23.97 6.88 -2.12
CA ALA A 244 23.53 8.27 -2.18
C ALA A 244 22.07 8.49 -1.73
N GLU A 245 21.58 7.72 -0.76
CA GLU A 245 20.20 7.79 -0.24
C GLU A 245 19.11 7.54 -1.30
N SER A 246 19.45 6.85 -2.40
CA SER A 246 18.56 6.60 -3.55
C SER A 246 17.34 5.74 -3.22
N THR A 247 17.38 5.00 -2.11
CA THR A 247 16.28 4.18 -1.59
C THR A 247 16.01 4.50 -0.12
N MET A 248 16.29 5.74 0.29
CA MET A 248 15.91 6.25 1.59
C MET A 248 14.41 6.54 1.61
N PHE A 249 13.58 5.52 1.78
CA PHE A 249 12.14 5.71 1.93
C PHE A 249 11.81 6.48 3.21
N TYR A 250 10.70 7.22 3.21
CA TYR A 250 10.31 8.07 4.34
C TYR A 250 10.19 7.27 5.64
N ASN A 251 9.54 6.10 5.59
CA ASN A 251 9.37 5.27 6.77
C ASN A 251 10.71 4.69 7.29
N LEU A 252 11.67 4.45 6.40
CA LEU A 252 13.04 4.08 6.79
C LEU A 252 13.78 5.26 7.44
N TYR A 253 13.60 6.48 6.95
CA TYR A 253 14.16 7.68 7.58
C TYR A 253 13.57 7.93 8.97
N LEU A 254 12.25 7.78 9.12
CA LEU A 254 11.54 7.82 10.40
C LEU A 254 12.12 6.79 11.37
N TYR A 255 12.24 5.53 10.94
CA TYR A 255 12.83 4.46 11.76
C TYR A 255 14.25 4.78 12.20
N ASN A 256 15.10 5.26 11.29
CA ASN A 256 16.46 5.66 11.62
C ASN A 256 16.47 6.76 12.71
N ASN A 257 15.59 7.76 12.61
CA ASN A 257 15.48 8.79 13.64
C ASN A 257 15.00 8.25 14.99
N ALA A 258 14.01 7.35 14.99
CA ALA A 258 13.50 6.77 16.22
C ALA A 258 14.53 5.89 16.93
N PHE A 259 15.15 4.95 16.20
CA PHE A 259 15.89 3.84 16.80
C PHE A 259 17.40 3.94 16.64
N LYS A 260 17.89 4.52 15.54
CA LYS A 260 19.33 4.66 15.28
C LYS A 260 19.89 5.96 15.86
N TYR A 261 19.20 7.07 15.63
CA TYR A 261 19.59 8.40 16.13
C TYR A 261 18.94 8.75 17.47
N GLN A 262 18.05 7.88 17.98
CA GLN A 262 17.41 8.04 19.29
C GLN A 262 16.77 9.42 19.48
N SER A 263 16.18 9.93 18.41
CA SER A 263 15.49 11.22 18.34
C SER A 263 13.99 10.95 18.24
N MET A 264 13.42 10.34 19.29
CA MET A 264 12.05 9.85 19.31
C MET A 264 11.00 10.96 19.15
N GLY A 265 11.26 12.14 19.72
CA GLY A 265 10.40 13.32 19.51
C GLY A 265 10.36 13.76 18.04
N TYR A 266 11.52 13.87 17.40
CA TYR A 266 11.60 14.19 15.97
C TYR A 266 10.98 13.10 15.10
N ALA A 267 11.22 11.83 15.41
CA ALA A 267 10.60 10.70 14.71
C ALA A 267 9.07 10.69 14.85
N SER A 268 8.55 11.10 16.01
CA SER A 268 7.11 11.25 16.21
C SER A 268 6.53 12.39 15.36
N ALA A 269 7.25 13.50 15.21
CA ALA A 269 6.86 14.56 14.27
C ALA A 269 6.84 14.07 12.82
N LEU A 270 7.87 13.30 12.40
CA LEU A 270 7.90 12.64 11.09
C LEU A 270 6.68 11.72 10.88
N ALA A 271 6.30 10.94 11.90
CA ALA A 271 5.15 10.03 11.85
C ALA A 271 3.83 10.78 11.65
N TRP A 272 3.62 11.90 12.35
CA TRP A 272 2.42 12.72 12.20
C TRP A 272 2.32 13.41 10.85
N VAL A 273 3.43 13.89 10.30
CA VAL A 273 3.47 14.44 8.94
C VAL A 273 3.14 13.36 7.91
N LEU A 274 3.69 12.14 8.07
CA LEU A 274 3.36 11.01 7.19
C LEU A 274 1.87 10.66 7.26
N PHE A 275 1.31 10.58 8.47
CA PHE A 275 -0.10 10.31 8.68
C PHE A 275 -1.00 11.35 7.99
N LEU A 276 -0.72 12.63 8.19
CA LEU A 276 -1.47 13.71 7.55
C LEU A 276 -1.33 13.67 6.03
N LEU A 277 -0.13 13.38 5.52
CA LEU A 277 0.12 13.27 4.09
C LEU A 277 -0.69 12.11 3.47
N VAL A 278 -0.63 10.91 4.06
CA VAL A 278 -1.40 9.75 3.59
C VAL A 278 -2.90 10.01 3.71
N MET A 279 -3.36 10.66 4.79
CA MET A 279 -4.75 11.06 4.96
C MET A 279 -5.19 12.01 3.85
N VAL A 280 -4.43 13.06 3.55
CA VAL A 280 -4.75 14.02 2.50
C VAL A 280 -4.80 13.33 1.14
N LEU A 281 -3.80 12.50 0.79
CA LEU A 281 -3.83 11.75 -0.47
C LEU A 281 -5.03 10.82 -0.56
N THR A 282 -5.36 10.13 0.53
CA THR A 282 -6.52 9.24 0.59
C THR A 282 -7.82 10.03 0.43
N LEU A 283 -7.99 11.15 1.13
CA LEU A 283 -9.16 12.02 1.02
C LEU A 283 -9.31 12.60 -0.39
N LEU A 284 -8.20 12.96 -1.07
CA LEU A 284 -8.24 13.40 -2.46
C LEU A 284 -8.73 12.28 -3.39
N VAL A 285 -8.27 11.06 -3.18
CA VAL A 285 -8.72 9.89 -3.95
C VAL A 285 -10.20 9.60 -3.69
N PHE A 286 -10.65 9.60 -2.43
CA PHE A 286 -12.08 9.48 -2.07
C PHE A 286 -12.93 10.62 -2.64
N ARG A 287 -12.44 11.86 -2.64
CA ARG A 287 -13.15 12.97 -3.27
C ARG A 287 -13.31 12.75 -4.77
N SER A 288 -12.27 12.21 -5.41
CA SER A 288 -12.31 11.90 -6.84
C SER A 288 -13.23 10.74 -7.20
N SER A 289 -13.49 9.81 -6.26
CA SER A 289 -14.17 8.54 -6.54
C SER A 289 -15.59 8.74 -7.07
N SER A 290 -16.32 9.74 -6.57
CA SER A 290 -17.67 10.09 -7.06
C SER A 290 -17.76 10.33 -8.57
N MET A 291 -16.64 10.73 -9.20
CA MET A 291 -16.57 11.02 -10.63
C MET A 291 -16.40 9.77 -11.51
N TRP A 292 -15.79 8.69 -11.00
CA TRP A 292 -15.35 7.55 -11.83
C TRP A 292 -15.63 6.17 -11.25
N VAL A 293 -16.00 6.08 -9.96
CA VAL A 293 -16.41 4.82 -9.34
C VAL A 293 -17.91 4.62 -9.54
N PHE A 294 -18.26 3.45 -10.05
CA PHE A 294 -19.64 3.02 -10.27
C PHE A 294 -20.04 1.98 -9.23
N TYR A 295 -21.01 2.31 -8.39
CA TYR A 295 -21.64 1.35 -7.48
C TYR A 295 -23.00 0.96 -8.06
N GLU A 296 -23.24 -0.34 -8.26
CA GLU A 296 -24.50 -0.88 -8.84
C GLU A 296 -25.77 -0.41 -8.08
N GLY A 297 -25.64 -0.04 -6.81
CA GLY A 297 -26.75 0.43 -5.96
C GLY A 297 -26.88 1.96 -5.82
N GLU A 298 -25.96 2.76 -6.37
CA GLU A 298 -26.08 4.22 -6.30
C GLU A 298 -26.96 4.73 -7.45
N VAL A 299 -28.23 5.02 -7.14
CA VAL A 299 -29.04 5.92 -7.97
C VAL A 299 -28.37 7.30 -7.87
N LYS A 300 -27.54 7.65 -8.85
CA LYS A 300 -27.03 9.02 -8.99
C LYS A 300 -28.22 9.95 -9.15
N GLY A 301 -28.66 10.56 -8.05
CA GLY A 301 -29.64 11.64 -8.06
C GLY A 301 -29.12 12.75 -8.95
N LYS A 302 -29.87 13.08 -9.99
CA LYS A 302 -29.70 14.33 -10.75
C LYS A 302 -30.05 15.51 -9.86
#